data_AF-A0A833E4A9-F1
#
_entry.id   AF-A0A833E4A9-F1
#
_cell.length_a   1.000
_cell.length_b   1.000
_cell.length_c   1.000
_cell.angle_alpha   90.00
_cell.angle_beta   90.00
_cell.angle_gamma   90.00
#
_symmetry.space_group_name_H-M   'P 1'
#
loop_
_entity.id
_entity.type
_entity.pdbx_description
1 polymer ?
#
loop_
_entity_poly.entity_id
_entity_poly.type
_entity_poly.pdbx_seq_one_letter_code
_entity_poly.pdbx_strand_id
1 'polypeptide(L)'
;GATSALLEFGLIPDIIVTDLDGDFEDIRRANRLGAYVVVHAHGDNIDKLKEYVPQLEKVLGTCQTEPLDIVYNFGGFTDGDRAAFLAEELGAKEITLVGFDFGDVVGKWSKPHLKGHAPTWESKRKKFEFAQRLLEWLKKNGKAKIERIVCQSIDHAMSECYIKR
;
A
#
# COMPACT_ATOMS: atom_id res chain seq x y z
N GLY A 1 1.96 -5.99 5.11
CA GLY A 1 0.69 -5.96 5.88
C GLY A 1 -0.50 -6.39 5.05
N ALA A 2 -0.91 -5.58 4.08
CA ALA A 2 -2.08 -5.89 3.22
C ALA A 2 -1.95 -7.20 2.44
N THR A 3 -0.77 -7.50 1.90
CA THR A 3 -0.49 -8.77 1.20
C THR A 3 -0.76 -9.99 2.07
N SER A 4 -0.20 -10.02 3.28
CA SER A 4 -0.42 -11.11 4.25
C SER A 4 -1.90 -11.31 4.55
N ALA A 5 -2.64 -10.21 4.77
CA ALA A 5 -4.07 -10.28 5.00
C ALA A 5 -4.81 -10.89 3.80
N LEU A 6 -4.55 -10.44 2.56
CA LEU A 6 -5.19 -11.02 1.37
C LEU A 6 -4.90 -12.52 1.22
N LEU A 7 -3.65 -12.93 1.42
CA LEU A 7 -3.25 -14.34 1.34
C LEU A 7 -3.91 -15.20 2.42
N GLU A 8 -4.14 -14.67 3.62
CA GLU A 8 -4.87 -15.36 4.70
C GLU A 8 -6.31 -15.71 4.28
N PHE A 9 -6.94 -14.88 3.43
CA PHE A 9 -8.27 -15.14 2.85
C PHE A 9 -8.23 -15.87 1.51
N GLY A 10 -7.05 -16.38 1.09
CA GLY A 10 -6.89 -17.08 -0.18
C GLY A 10 -6.99 -16.16 -1.41
N LEU A 11 -6.88 -14.85 -1.23
CA LEU A 11 -6.85 -13.88 -2.32
C LEU A 11 -5.41 -13.58 -2.72
N ILE A 12 -5.14 -13.58 -4.03
CA ILE A 12 -3.84 -13.21 -4.60
C ILE A 12 -3.98 -11.80 -5.18
N PRO A 13 -3.22 -10.81 -4.70
CA PRO A 13 -3.24 -9.47 -5.30
C PRO A 13 -2.64 -9.49 -6.71
N ASP A 14 -3.20 -8.69 -7.62
CA ASP A 14 -2.60 -8.50 -8.95
C ASP A 14 -1.36 -7.60 -8.89
N ILE A 15 -1.40 -6.57 -8.02
CA ILE A 15 -0.32 -5.59 -7.84
C ILE A 15 -0.09 -5.36 -6.34
N ILE A 16 1.17 -5.32 -5.94
CA ILE A 16 1.62 -4.98 -4.58
C ILE A 16 2.50 -3.74 -4.69
N VAL A 17 2.10 -2.63 -4.08
CA VAL A 17 2.97 -1.45 -3.91
C VAL A 17 3.60 -1.53 -2.52
N THR A 18 4.92 -1.48 -2.45
CA THR A 18 5.62 -1.68 -1.17
C THR A 18 7.01 -1.04 -1.11
N ASP A 19 7.40 -0.57 0.07
CA ASP A 19 8.76 -0.21 0.44
C ASP A 19 9.60 -1.39 1.02
N LEU A 20 9.05 -2.62 0.97
CA LEU A 20 9.60 -3.86 1.52
C LEU A 20 9.67 -3.90 3.07
N ASP A 21 8.75 -3.22 3.77
CA ASP A 21 8.60 -3.33 5.24
C ASP A 21 7.73 -4.50 5.73
N GLY A 22 6.96 -5.11 4.82
CA GLY A 22 6.07 -6.24 5.09
C GLY A 22 6.79 -7.59 5.25
N ASP A 23 6.01 -8.65 5.48
CA ASP A 23 6.53 -10.01 5.42
C ASP A 23 6.99 -10.32 3.98
N PHE A 24 8.29 -10.48 3.81
CA PHE A 24 8.88 -10.68 2.49
C PHE A 24 8.49 -12.03 1.88
N GLU A 25 8.31 -13.08 2.69
CA GLU A 25 7.93 -14.39 2.16
C GLU A 25 6.50 -14.36 1.62
N ASP A 26 5.60 -13.61 2.25
CA ASP A 26 4.25 -13.37 1.70
C ASP A 26 4.29 -12.56 0.40
N ILE A 27 5.10 -11.50 0.34
CA ILE A 27 5.29 -10.69 -0.89
C ILE A 27 5.83 -11.57 -2.01
N ARG A 28 6.87 -12.37 -1.73
CA ARG A 28 7.50 -13.29 -2.67
C ARG A 28 6.55 -14.39 -3.12
N ARG A 29 5.75 -14.95 -2.20
CA ARG A 29 4.72 -15.94 -2.51
C ARG A 29 3.68 -15.37 -3.46
N ALA A 30 3.13 -14.18 -3.16
CA ALA A 30 2.17 -13.52 -4.04
C ALA A 30 2.78 -13.21 -5.43
N ASN A 31 4.05 -12.77 -5.47
CA ASN A 31 4.76 -12.51 -6.73
C ASN A 31 4.90 -13.77 -7.60
N ARG A 32 5.30 -14.90 -7.01
CA ARG A 32 5.35 -16.21 -7.68
C ARG A 32 3.98 -16.69 -8.16
N LEU A 33 2.92 -16.31 -7.44
CA LEU A 33 1.54 -16.61 -7.82
C LEU A 33 0.98 -15.66 -8.89
N GLY A 34 1.77 -14.67 -9.32
CA GLY A 34 1.47 -13.84 -10.49
C GLY A 34 1.45 -12.34 -10.23
N ALA A 35 1.50 -11.90 -8.98
CA ALA A 35 1.42 -10.48 -8.61
C ALA A 35 2.62 -9.67 -9.14
N TYR A 36 2.38 -8.46 -9.64
CA TYR A 36 3.44 -7.48 -9.89
C TYR A 36 3.81 -6.77 -8.60
N VAL A 37 5.10 -6.66 -8.29
CA VAL A 37 5.58 -5.91 -7.12
C VAL A 37 6.16 -4.58 -7.58
N VAL A 38 5.48 -3.49 -7.22
CA VAL A 38 5.92 -2.13 -7.47
C VAL A 38 6.69 -1.67 -6.24
N VAL A 39 8.02 -1.65 -6.37
CA VAL A 39 8.94 -1.41 -5.26
C VAL A 39 9.30 0.06 -5.18
N HIS A 40 8.99 0.66 -4.04
CA HIS A 40 9.37 2.02 -3.72
C HIS A 40 10.75 2.06 -3.07
N ALA A 41 11.73 2.68 -3.74
CA ALA A 41 13.06 2.90 -3.19
C ALA A 41 13.13 4.23 -2.41
N HIS A 42 13.70 4.19 -1.20
CA HIS A 42 13.98 5.36 -0.36
C HIS A 42 15.31 5.18 0.39
N GLY A 43 15.82 6.25 1.02
CA GLY A 43 17.20 6.26 1.54
C GLY A 43 17.51 5.21 2.62
N ASP A 44 16.50 4.78 3.37
CA ASP A 44 16.61 3.84 4.50
C ASP A 44 16.25 2.37 4.18
N ASN A 45 15.93 2.02 2.93
CA ASN A 45 15.66 0.62 2.54
C ASN A 45 16.69 0.02 1.57
N ILE A 46 17.87 0.65 1.40
CA ILE A 46 18.89 0.21 0.43
C ILE A 46 19.31 -1.25 0.63
N ASP A 47 19.53 -1.69 1.87
CA ASP A 47 19.95 -3.07 2.14
C ASP A 47 18.84 -4.08 1.79
N LYS A 48 17.58 -3.75 2.12
CA LYS A 48 16.42 -4.55 1.74
C LYS A 48 16.26 -4.63 0.23
N LEU A 49 16.48 -3.53 -0.50
CA LEU A 49 16.43 -3.53 -1.95
C LEU A 49 17.46 -4.51 -2.53
N LYS A 50 18.70 -4.47 -2.04
CA LYS A 50 19.77 -5.38 -2.49
C LYS A 50 19.48 -6.84 -2.18
N GLU A 51 18.85 -7.11 -1.03
CA GLU A 51 18.54 -8.46 -0.60
C GLU A 51 17.32 -9.05 -1.32
N TYR A 52 16.24 -8.29 -1.42
CA TYR A 52 14.92 -8.81 -1.77
C TYR A 52 14.54 -8.63 -3.23
N VAL A 53 14.90 -7.51 -3.86
CA VAL A 53 14.52 -7.24 -5.26
C VAL A 53 15.06 -8.31 -6.22
N PRO A 54 16.31 -8.83 -6.09
CA PRO A 54 16.81 -9.89 -6.95
C PRO A 54 16.04 -11.22 -6.85
N GLN A 55 15.22 -11.40 -5.83
CA GLN A 55 14.45 -12.62 -5.59
C GLN A 55 13.01 -12.55 -6.12
N LEU A 56 12.61 -11.40 -6.68
CA LEU A 56 11.29 -11.16 -7.28
C LEU A 56 11.35 -11.32 -8.80
N GLU A 57 10.31 -11.91 -9.40
CA GLU A 57 10.22 -12.18 -10.84
C GLU A 57 9.59 -11.01 -11.60
N LYS A 58 8.45 -10.52 -11.12
CA LYS A 58 7.71 -9.39 -11.72
C LYS A 58 7.85 -8.14 -10.86
N VAL A 59 8.83 -7.30 -11.19
CA VAL A 59 9.13 -6.10 -10.39
C VAL A 59 9.12 -4.82 -11.25
N LEU A 60 8.60 -3.74 -10.67
CA LEU A 60 8.63 -2.40 -11.25
C LEU A 60 9.16 -1.42 -10.20
N GLY A 61 10.15 -0.60 -10.55
CA GLY A 61 10.67 0.42 -9.65
C GLY A 61 9.80 1.68 -9.63
N THR A 62 9.59 2.26 -8.46
CA THR A 62 8.98 3.58 -8.30
C THR A 62 9.73 4.49 -7.31
N CYS A 63 9.66 5.79 -7.54
CA CYS A 63 10.35 6.80 -6.76
C CYS A 63 9.44 7.94 -6.31
N GLN A 64 9.91 8.73 -5.34
CA GLN A 64 9.29 10.01 -4.92
C GLN A 64 9.97 11.22 -5.57
N THR A 65 11.15 11.02 -6.16
CA THR A 65 11.97 12.07 -6.78
C THR A 65 11.82 12.05 -8.30
N GLU A 66 12.65 12.83 -8.99
CA GLU A 66 12.81 12.74 -10.44
C GLU A 66 13.05 11.27 -10.86
N PRO A 67 12.23 10.74 -11.80
CA PRO A 67 12.38 9.38 -12.27
C PRO A 67 13.68 9.18 -13.05
N LEU A 68 14.16 7.94 -13.06
CA LEU A 68 15.26 7.48 -13.91
C LEU A 68 14.69 6.56 -15.01
N ASP A 69 15.51 6.14 -15.98
CA ASP A 69 15.08 5.38 -17.16
C ASP A 69 13.96 4.34 -16.93
N ILE A 70 14.16 3.42 -15.99
CA ILE A 70 13.25 2.29 -15.71
C ILE A 70 12.52 2.42 -14.37
N VAL A 71 12.57 3.60 -13.75
CA VAL A 71 11.98 3.87 -12.43
C VAL A 71 11.00 5.02 -12.56
N TYR A 72 9.73 4.77 -12.28
CA TYR A 72 8.64 5.71 -12.56
C TYR A 72 8.16 6.43 -11.30
N ASN A 73 7.85 7.71 -11.43
CA ASN A 73 7.16 8.45 -10.38
C ASN A 73 5.69 8.61 -10.74
N PHE A 74 4.83 7.80 -10.13
CA PHE A 74 3.38 7.88 -10.31
C PHE A 74 2.73 8.94 -9.41
N GLY A 75 3.48 9.51 -8.45
CA GLY A 75 2.94 10.30 -7.35
C GLY A 75 2.70 9.47 -6.09
N GLY A 76 2.02 10.08 -5.11
CA GLY A 76 1.81 9.49 -3.80
C GLY A 76 3.03 9.56 -2.86
N PHE A 77 2.76 9.51 -1.56
CA PHE A 77 3.73 9.67 -0.49
C PHE A 77 3.96 8.35 0.27
N THR A 78 2.91 7.65 0.67
CA THR A 78 2.97 6.30 1.28
C THR A 78 2.65 5.23 0.24
N ASP A 79 2.87 3.95 0.57
CA ASP A 79 2.54 2.84 -0.33
C ASP A 79 1.05 2.82 -0.73
N GLY A 80 0.15 3.19 0.19
CA GLY A 80 -1.30 3.14 -0.05
C GLY A 80 -1.81 4.22 -1.00
N ASP A 81 -1.44 5.48 -0.80
CA ASP A 81 -1.81 6.54 -1.75
C ASP A 81 -1.03 6.40 -3.06
N ARG A 82 0.23 5.94 -3.03
CA ARG A 82 0.97 5.58 -4.26
C ARG A 82 0.24 4.52 -5.09
N ALA A 83 -0.38 3.53 -4.45
CA ALA A 83 -1.21 2.54 -5.15
C ALA A 83 -2.43 3.17 -5.84
N ALA A 84 -3.06 4.18 -5.21
CA ALA A 84 -4.16 4.91 -5.84
C ALA A 84 -3.71 5.73 -7.05
N PHE A 85 -2.57 6.42 -6.92
CA PHE A 85 -1.96 7.16 -8.04
C PHE A 85 -1.57 6.22 -9.19
N LEU A 86 -0.96 5.08 -8.89
CA LEU A 86 -0.66 4.05 -9.89
C LEU A 86 -1.93 3.56 -10.59
N ALA A 87 -3.01 3.30 -9.84
CA ALA A 87 -4.27 2.85 -10.43
C ALA A 87 -4.88 3.90 -11.38
N GLU A 88 -4.81 5.19 -11.02
CA GLU A 88 -5.20 6.31 -11.89
C GLU A 88 -4.38 6.31 -13.19
N GLU A 89 -3.05 6.22 -13.09
CA GLU A 89 -2.15 6.22 -14.26
C GLU A 89 -2.36 4.99 -15.18
N LEU A 90 -2.74 3.85 -14.60
CA LEU A 90 -3.15 2.65 -15.35
C LEU A 90 -4.55 2.77 -15.98
N GLY A 91 -5.26 3.89 -15.77
CA GLY A 91 -6.55 4.17 -16.38
C GLY A 91 -7.75 3.57 -15.64
N ALA A 92 -7.64 3.35 -14.33
CA ALA A 92 -8.77 2.94 -13.51
C ALA A 92 -9.92 3.94 -13.63
N LYS A 93 -11.15 3.43 -13.74
CA LYS A 93 -12.37 4.28 -13.74
C LYS A 93 -12.87 4.56 -12.33
N GLU A 94 -12.59 3.67 -11.40
CA GLU A 94 -13.00 3.74 -10.00
C GLU A 94 -11.89 3.19 -9.11
N ILE A 95 -11.66 3.86 -7.98
CA ILE A 95 -10.67 3.47 -6.97
C ILE A 95 -11.38 3.45 -5.62
N THR A 96 -11.49 2.26 -5.03
CA THR A 96 -12.06 2.06 -3.70
C THR A 96 -10.95 1.83 -2.69
N LEU A 97 -10.79 2.76 -1.75
CA LEU A 97 -9.80 2.67 -0.68
C LEU A 97 -10.37 1.88 0.49
N VAL A 98 -9.71 0.78 0.83
CA VAL A 98 -10.11 -0.19 1.85
C VAL A 98 -9.01 -0.33 2.89
N GLY A 99 -9.37 -0.36 4.19
CA GLY A 99 -8.40 -0.49 5.28
C GLY A 99 -7.46 0.71 5.45
N PHE A 100 -7.70 1.80 4.70
CA PHE A 100 -6.93 3.04 4.76
C PHE A 100 -7.56 4.00 5.77
N ASP A 101 -7.44 3.64 7.04
CA ASP A 101 -7.92 4.47 8.15
C ASP A 101 -6.83 5.45 8.60
N PHE A 102 -7.22 6.71 8.72
CA PHE A 102 -6.36 7.81 9.19
C PHE A 102 -6.64 8.16 10.66
N GLY A 103 -7.40 7.31 11.36
CA GLY A 103 -7.70 7.48 12.77
C GLY A 103 -6.45 7.38 13.68
N ASP A 104 -6.68 7.62 14.97
CA ASP A 104 -5.63 7.62 15.99
C ASP A 104 -5.14 6.21 16.36
N VAL A 105 -5.74 5.17 15.78
CA VAL A 105 -5.43 3.76 16.04
C VAL A 105 -4.90 3.09 14.79
N VAL A 106 -3.70 2.55 14.91
CA VAL A 106 -3.03 1.77 13.87
C VAL A 106 -3.42 0.30 14.00
N GLY A 107 -3.90 -0.32 12.92
CA GLY A 107 -4.21 -1.76 12.88
C GLY A 107 -2.97 -2.64 13.10
N LYS A 108 -3.16 -3.82 13.71
CA LYS A 108 -2.09 -4.80 14.00
C LYS A 108 -1.19 -5.12 12.80
N TRP A 109 -1.73 -5.06 11.59
CA TRP A 109 -1.04 -5.36 10.34
C TRP A 109 -0.14 -4.24 9.79
N SER A 110 -0.14 -3.06 10.43
CA SER A 110 0.65 -1.92 9.96
C SER A 110 2.14 -2.03 10.30
N LYS A 111 2.54 -2.85 11.26
CA LYS A 111 3.95 -3.12 11.59
C LYS A 111 4.09 -4.56 12.13
N PRO A 112 5.10 -5.35 11.68
CA PRO A 112 5.27 -6.75 12.09
C PRO A 112 5.48 -6.98 13.60
N HIS A 113 5.97 -5.97 14.33
CA HIS A 113 6.24 -6.06 15.77
C HIS A 113 5.09 -5.59 16.66
N LEU A 114 3.95 -5.16 16.08
CA LEU A 114 2.79 -4.75 16.88
C LEU A 114 2.02 -5.98 17.36
N LYS A 115 1.96 -6.16 18.69
CA LYS A 115 1.18 -7.22 19.33
C LYS A 115 -0.34 -6.94 19.34
N GLY A 116 -0.76 -5.77 18.86
CA GLY A 116 -2.16 -5.31 18.85
C GLY A 116 -2.31 -3.92 18.23
N HIS A 117 -3.49 -3.33 18.36
CA HIS A 117 -3.75 -1.95 17.97
C HIS A 117 -2.91 -0.97 18.80
N ALA A 118 -2.30 0.03 18.16
CA ALA A 118 -1.43 1.00 18.82
C ALA A 118 -1.78 2.45 18.44
N PRO A 119 -1.60 3.42 19.36
CA PRO A 119 -1.80 4.83 19.05
C PRO A 119 -0.81 5.31 17.97
N THR A 120 -1.27 6.24 17.13
CA THR A 120 -0.42 6.89 16.13
C THR A 120 0.62 7.79 16.81
N TRP A 121 1.86 7.77 16.32
CA TRP A 121 2.91 8.71 16.73
C TRP A 121 2.97 9.90 15.78
N GLU A 122 3.48 11.04 16.23
CA GLU A 122 3.38 12.32 15.49
C GLU A 122 3.86 12.26 14.04
N SER A 123 5.00 11.59 13.77
CA SER A 123 5.50 11.49 12.40
C SER A 123 4.55 10.71 11.50
N LYS A 124 3.94 9.62 11.99
CA LYS A 124 2.92 8.86 11.24
C LYS A 124 1.66 9.68 11.01
N ARG A 125 1.23 10.48 12.00
CA ARG A 125 0.09 11.40 11.83
C ARG A 125 0.34 12.42 10.73
N LYS A 126 1.53 13.02 10.69
CA LYS A 126 1.92 13.93 9.59
C LYS A 126 1.95 13.21 8.24
N LYS A 127 2.50 11.98 8.16
CA LYS A 127 2.46 11.19 6.91
C LYS A 127 1.02 10.96 6.43
N PHE A 128 0.12 10.66 7.36
CA PHE A 128 -1.31 10.47 7.10
C PHE A 128 -1.99 11.75 6.62
N GLU A 129 -1.76 12.89 7.26
CA GLU A 129 -2.26 14.19 6.80
C GLU A 129 -1.79 14.52 5.37
N PHE A 130 -0.53 14.23 5.04
CA PHE A 130 -0.02 14.41 3.67
C PHE A 130 -0.68 13.45 2.67
N ALA A 131 -0.80 12.16 2.99
CA ALA A 131 -1.46 11.19 2.13
C ALA A 131 -2.95 11.53 1.89
N GLN A 132 -3.65 12.03 2.93
CA GLN A 132 -5.02 12.53 2.79
C GLN A 132 -5.11 13.67 1.77
N ARG A 133 -4.23 14.68 1.91
CA ARG A 133 -4.20 15.82 0.99
C ARG A 133 -3.91 15.40 -0.45
N LEU A 134 -3.04 14.42 -0.65
CA LEU A 134 -2.74 13.86 -1.96
C LEU A 134 -3.91 13.10 -2.57
N LEU A 135 -4.64 12.31 -1.77
CA LEU A 135 -5.83 11.60 -2.23
C LEU A 135 -7.00 12.56 -2.53
N GLU A 136 -7.17 13.62 -1.74
CA GLU A 136 -8.14 14.68 -2.03
C GLU A 136 -7.79 15.41 -3.33
N TRP A 137 -6.50 15.71 -3.54
CA TRP A 137 -6.02 16.27 -4.80
C TRP A 137 -6.28 15.32 -5.96
N LEU A 138 -5.98 14.02 -5.82
CA LEU A 138 -6.22 13.01 -6.85
C LEU A 138 -7.71 12.90 -7.17
N LYS A 139 -8.58 12.91 -6.16
CA LYS A 139 -10.03 12.88 -6.35
C LYS A 139 -10.56 14.11 -7.12
N LYS A 140 -9.92 15.27 -6.98
CA LYS A 140 -10.33 16.51 -7.64
C LYS A 140 -9.77 16.64 -9.06
N ASN A 141 -8.57 16.12 -9.32
CA ASN A 141 -7.83 16.37 -10.56
C ASN A 141 -7.67 15.12 -11.44
N GLY A 142 -7.85 13.93 -10.87
CA GLY A 142 -7.85 12.65 -11.57
C GLY A 142 -9.18 12.39 -12.29
N LYS A 143 -9.17 11.31 -13.07
CA LYS A 143 -10.30 10.83 -13.87
C LYS A 143 -11.10 9.77 -13.12
N ALA A 144 -10.45 8.98 -12.26
CA ALA A 144 -11.10 7.93 -11.51
C ALA A 144 -12.03 8.50 -10.44
N LYS A 145 -13.18 7.86 -10.27
CA LYS A 145 -14.05 8.09 -9.11
C LYS A 145 -13.40 7.46 -7.88
N ILE A 146 -13.08 8.27 -6.87
CA ILE A 146 -12.43 7.79 -5.63
C ILE A 146 -13.41 7.76 -4.46
N GLU A 147 -13.56 6.57 -3.88
CA GLU A 147 -14.34 6.31 -2.68
C GLU A 147 -13.49 5.66 -1.59
N ARG A 148 -13.83 5.90 -0.33
CA ARG A 148 -13.15 5.32 0.83
C ARG A 148 -14.17 4.62 1.71
N ILE A 149 -13.92 3.34 2.02
CA ILE A 149 -14.77 2.55 2.90
C ILE A 149 -14.12 2.48 4.28
N VAL A 150 -14.78 3.11 5.27
CA VAL A 150 -14.36 3.08 6.68
C VAL A 150 -15.34 2.18 7.44
N CYS A 151 -14.86 1.08 8.02
CA CYS A 151 -15.65 0.27 8.95
C CYS A 151 -15.71 0.97 10.32
N GLN A 152 -16.90 1.00 10.92
CA GLN A 152 -17.06 1.53 12.28
C GLN A 152 -16.47 0.55 13.32
N SER A 153 -16.08 1.09 14.46
CA SER A 153 -15.31 0.45 15.55
C SER A 153 -15.89 -0.84 16.15
N ILE A 154 -17.10 -1.26 15.77
CA ILE A 154 -17.72 -2.50 16.24
C ILE A 154 -17.28 -3.73 15.41
N ASP A 155 -16.74 -3.53 14.20
CA ASP A 155 -16.30 -4.62 13.31
C ASP A 155 -14.80 -4.93 13.45
N HIS A 156 -14.34 -5.20 14.68
CA HIS A 156 -12.95 -5.67 14.91
C HIS A 156 -12.64 -7.02 14.22
N ALA A 157 -13.63 -7.67 13.61
CA ALA A 157 -13.45 -8.67 12.57
C ALA A 157 -13.11 -7.99 11.23
N MET A 158 -11.93 -7.36 11.19
CA MET A 158 -11.31 -6.60 10.08
C MET A 158 -11.13 -7.34 8.75
N SER A 159 -11.74 -8.51 8.58
CA SER A 159 -11.37 -9.47 7.56
C SER A 159 -12.55 -9.99 6.74
N GLU A 160 -13.76 -10.03 7.30
CA GLU A 160 -14.94 -10.48 6.54
C GLU A 160 -15.66 -9.34 5.80
N CYS A 161 -15.70 -8.13 6.37
CA CYS A 161 -16.48 -7.02 5.80
C CYS A 161 -15.94 -6.51 4.46
N TYR A 162 -14.62 -6.58 4.27
CA TYR A 162 -13.92 -6.01 3.12
C TYR A 162 -13.71 -7.00 1.97
N ILE A 163 -13.69 -8.29 2.25
CA ILE A 163 -13.34 -9.35 1.28
C ILE A 163 -14.57 -10.01 0.66
N LYS A 164 -15.74 -9.88 1.31
CA LYS A 164 -17.02 -10.45 0.83
C LYS A 164 -17.91 -9.46 0.05
N ARG A 165 -17.44 -8.24 -0.24
CA ARG A 165 -18.14 -7.24 -1.08
C ARG A 165 -17.48 -7.14 -2.45
#